data_AF-A0A2D4GYP7-F1
#
_entry.id   AF-A0A2D4GYP7-F1
#
_cell.length_a   1.000
_cell.length_b   1.000
_cell.length_c   1.000
_cell.angle_alpha   90.00
_cell.angle_beta   90.00
_cell.angle_gamma   90.00
#
_symmetry.space_group_name_H-M   'P 1'
#
loop_
_entity.id
_entity.type
_entity.pdbx_description
1 polymer ?
#
loop_
_entity_poly.entity_id
_entity_poly.type
_entity_poly.pdbx_seq_one_letter_code
_entity_poly.pdbx_strand_id
1 'polypeptide(L)'
;TWGAKIERYKQKKELENQLASLKPFIDSGQAEEEQIREFYLLQIKKWVTVSLEEIESIDQEIAILNRRGALQGPAAQPSQPSRHPVRPFILTRDAAQAKVFGAGYPSLATMTVDEWYDQHQKQGVLPDQGISQRAPAGPKDQQKEQENTTEEEQQAAVLKAREWDDWKDVHPRGYGNRKNMG
;
A
#
# COMPACT_ATOMS: atom_id res chain seq x y z
N THR A 1 18.66 -23.74 -15.39
CA THR A 1 17.30 -24.26 -15.64
C THR A 1 16.47 -24.11 -14.38
N TRP A 2 15.14 -24.07 -14.48
CA TRP A 2 14.23 -23.87 -13.35
C TRP A 2 14.44 -24.90 -12.22
N GLY A 3 14.74 -26.16 -12.55
CA GLY A 3 15.05 -27.22 -11.58
C GLY A 3 16.24 -26.89 -10.66
N ALA A 4 17.33 -26.35 -11.21
CA ALA A 4 18.51 -25.95 -10.42
C ALA A 4 18.23 -24.76 -9.48
N LYS A 5 17.17 -23.96 -9.75
CA LYS A 5 16.74 -22.87 -8.86
C LYS A 5 15.92 -23.42 -7.68
N ILE A 6 15.06 -24.41 -7.94
CA ILE A 6 14.29 -25.09 -6.89
C ILE A 6 15.22 -25.85 -5.95
N GLU A 7 16.18 -26.58 -6.50
CA GLU A 7 17.12 -27.35 -5.70
C GLU A 7 17.95 -26.44 -4.78
N ARG A 8 18.47 -25.32 -5.31
CA ARG A 8 19.13 -24.29 -4.49
C ARG A 8 18.23 -23.73 -3.41
N TYR A 9 16.98 -23.41 -3.74
CA TYR A 9 16.01 -22.92 -2.75
C TYR A 9 15.74 -23.94 -1.64
N LYS A 10 15.58 -25.23 -2.00
CA LYS A 10 15.41 -26.31 -1.02
C LYS A 10 16.63 -26.45 -0.11
N GLN A 11 17.84 -26.43 -0.67
CA GLN A 11 19.08 -26.49 0.10
C GLN A 11 19.22 -25.30 1.06
N LYS A 12 18.93 -24.08 0.60
CA LYS A 12 18.92 -22.87 1.43
C LYS A 12 17.93 -23.00 2.59
N LYS A 13 16.72 -23.46 2.30
CA LYS A 13 15.67 -23.64 3.32
C LYS A 13 16.03 -24.71 4.36
N GLU A 14 16.63 -25.81 3.92
CA GLU A 14 17.10 -26.86 4.83
C GLU A 14 18.20 -26.35 5.77
N LEU A 15 19.20 -25.63 5.23
CA LEU A 15 20.25 -25.01 6.04
C LEU A 15 19.68 -24.01 7.06
N GLU A 16 18.68 -23.22 6.67
CA GLU A 16 18.02 -22.28 7.57
C GLU A 16 17.22 -22.97 8.66
N ASN A 17 16.56 -24.08 8.36
CA ASN A 17 15.86 -24.90 9.36
C ASN A 17 16.85 -25.49 10.38
N GLN A 18 17.98 -26.01 9.93
CA GLN A 18 19.03 -26.57 10.81
C GLN A 18 19.66 -25.50 11.70
N LEU A 19 19.92 -24.30 11.15
CA LEU A 19 20.37 -23.16 11.96
C LEU A 19 19.31 -22.74 12.97
N ALA A 20 18.02 -22.73 12.59
CA ALA A 20 16.93 -22.37 13.48
C ALA A 20 16.74 -23.38 14.63
N SER A 21 17.02 -24.67 14.41
CA SER A 21 16.94 -25.67 15.47
C SER A 21 18.12 -25.59 16.44
N LEU A 22 19.32 -25.28 15.96
CA LEU A 22 20.53 -25.18 16.80
C LEU A 22 20.63 -23.85 17.55
N LYS A 23 20.06 -22.77 16.99
CA LYS A 23 20.16 -21.41 17.53
C LYS A 23 19.71 -21.26 19.00
N PRO A 24 18.57 -21.83 19.45
CA PRO A 24 18.14 -21.71 20.84
C PRO A 24 19.13 -22.31 21.85
N PHE A 25 19.76 -23.44 21.51
CA PHE A 25 20.72 -24.11 22.39
C PHE A 25 22.03 -23.32 22.53
N ILE A 26 22.41 -22.62 21.47
CA ILE A 26 23.61 -21.77 21.47
C ILE A 26 23.33 -20.47 22.21
N ASP A 27 22.18 -19.85 21.96
CA ASP A 27 21.76 -18.62 22.65
C ASP A 27 21.55 -18.88 24.16
N SER A 28 21.12 -20.09 24.55
CA SER A 28 20.97 -20.50 25.96
C SER A 28 22.29 -20.95 26.62
N GLY A 29 23.37 -21.10 25.87
CA GLY A 29 24.67 -21.60 26.36
C GLY A 29 24.65 -23.07 26.78
N GLN A 30 23.63 -23.84 26.38
CA GLN A 30 23.49 -25.27 26.68
C GLN A 30 24.01 -26.17 25.56
N ALA A 31 24.47 -25.58 24.45
CA ALA A 31 25.00 -26.32 23.32
C ALA A 31 26.34 -27.00 23.66
N GLU A 32 26.48 -28.25 23.24
CA GLU A 32 27.75 -28.97 23.29
C GLU A 32 28.75 -28.38 22.28
N GLU A 33 30.06 -28.59 22.50
CA GLU A 33 31.12 -28.03 21.65
C GLU A 33 30.96 -28.43 20.17
N GLU A 34 30.51 -29.66 19.89
CA GLU A 34 30.25 -30.11 18.51
C GLU A 34 29.07 -29.36 17.88
N GLN A 35 28.00 -29.10 18.64
CA GLN A 35 26.83 -28.33 18.16
C GLN A 35 27.19 -26.87 17.87
N ILE A 36 28.03 -26.28 18.70
CA ILE A 36 28.56 -24.92 18.49
C ILE A 36 29.36 -24.89 17.19
N ARG A 37 30.26 -25.85 17.01
CA ARG A 37 31.08 -25.98 15.80
C ARG A 37 30.21 -26.17 14.56
N GLU A 38 29.24 -27.08 14.61
CA GLU A 38 28.31 -27.34 13.52
C GLU A 38 27.55 -26.08 13.13
N PHE A 39 26.99 -25.36 14.10
CA PHE A 39 26.25 -24.13 13.84
C PHE A 39 27.09 -23.07 13.12
N TYR A 40 28.32 -22.80 13.58
CA TYR A 40 29.17 -21.81 12.91
C TYR A 40 29.62 -22.26 11.52
N LEU A 41 29.84 -23.56 11.31
CA LEU A 41 30.13 -24.09 9.97
C LEU A 41 28.92 -23.95 9.03
N LEU A 42 27.71 -24.23 9.51
CA LEU A 42 26.48 -24.00 8.75
C LEU A 42 26.28 -22.51 8.44
N GLN A 43 26.56 -21.64 9.40
CA GLN A 43 26.46 -20.19 9.24
C GLN A 43 27.42 -19.68 8.15
N ILE A 44 28.67 -20.14 8.17
CA ILE A 44 29.65 -19.81 7.11
C ILE A 44 29.16 -20.31 5.75
N LYS A 45 28.69 -21.55 5.66
CA LYS A 45 28.13 -22.11 4.41
C LYS A 45 26.97 -21.27 3.89
N LYS A 46 26.03 -20.86 4.77
CA LYS A 46 24.94 -19.96 4.41
C LYS A 46 25.48 -18.64 3.85
N TRP A 47 26.42 -17.99 4.54
CA TRP A 47 26.95 -16.71 4.07
C TRP A 47 27.71 -16.82 2.75
N VAL A 48 28.45 -17.90 2.52
CA VAL A 48 29.07 -18.15 1.20
C VAL A 48 28.01 -18.16 0.10
N THR A 49 26.89 -18.87 0.30
CA THR A 49 25.81 -18.90 -0.69
C THR A 49 25.16 -17.53 -0.90
N VAL A 50 24.88 -16.81 0.18
CA VAL A 50 24.29 -15.46 0.12
C VAL A 50 25.22 -14.48 -0.59
N SER A 51 26.52 -14.50 -0.27
CA SER A 51 27.51 -13.62 -0.90
C SER A 51 27.61 -13.86 -2.41
N LEU A 52 27.51 -15.10 -2.88
CA LEU A 52 27.48 -15.39 -4.32
C LEU A 52 26.20 -14.86 -4.99
N GLU A 53 25.04 -15.00 -4.35
CA GLU A 53 23.77 -14.43 -4.84
C GLU A 53 23.84 -12.89 -4.89
N GLU A 54 24.41 -12.25 -3.87
CA GLU A 54 24.58 -10.80 -3.81
C GLU A 54 25.58 -10.28 -4.86
N ILE A 55 26.66 -11.00 -5.14
CA ILE A 55 27.59 -10.61 -6.23
C ILE A 55 26.87 -10.61 -7.57
N GLU A 56 26.06 -11.63 -7.88
CA GLU A 56 25.27 -11.67 -9.12
C GLU A 56 24.26 -10.51 -9.18
N SER A 57 23.63 -10.17 -8.04
CA SER A 57 22.71 -9.03 -7.92
C SER A 57 23.43 -7.69 -8.18
N ILE A 58 24.59 -7.49 -7.56
CA ILE A 58 25.42 -6.29 -7.73
C ILE A 58 25.88 -6.14 -9.18
N ASP A 59 26.31 -7.23 -9.84
CA ASP A 59 26.71 -7.18 -11.25
C ASP A 59 25.55 -6.74 -12.16
N GLN A 60 24.34 -7.21 -11.88
CA GLN A 60 23.13 -6.77 -12.59
C GLN A 60 22.82 -5.30 -12.33
N GLU A 61 22.94 -4.83 -11.09
CA GLU A 61 22.76 -3.43 -10.74
C GLU A 61 23.78 -2.53 -11.45
N ILE A 62 25.07 -2.88 -11.41
CA ILE A 62 26.14 -2.16 -12.11
C ILE A 62 25.83 -2.07 -13.61
N ALA A 63 25.36 -3.15 -14.23
CA ALA A 63 24.97 -3.15 -15.63
C ALA A 63 23.82 -2.16 -15.92
N ILE A 64 22.83 -2.06 -15.04
CA ILE A 64 21.71 -1.10 -15.16
C ILE A 64 22.22 0.34 -14.96
N LEU A 65 23.05 0.58 -13.95
CA LEU A 65 23.63 1.89 -13.66
C LEU A 65 24.49 2.40 -14.82
N ASN A 66 25.28 1.52 -15.43
CA ASN A 66 26.07 1.84 -16.62
C ASN A 66 25.19 2.18 -17.83
N ARG A 67 24.10 1.43 -18.06
CA ARG A 67 23.12 1.76 -19.11
C ARG A 67 22.45 3.10 -18.87
N ARG A 68 22.12 3.44 -17.62
CA ARG A 68 21.58 4.76 -17.25
C ARG A 68 22.59 5.87 -17.51
N GLY A 69 23.86 5.66 -17.16
CA GLY A 69 24.96 6.59 -17.44
C GLY A 69 25.26 6.77 -18.94
N ALA A 70 24.94 5.79 -19.79
CA ALA A 70 25.07 5.91 -21.25
C ALA A 70 23.85 6.58 -21.91
N LEU A 71 22.65 6.40 -21.36
CA LEU A 71 21.42 7.09 -21.80
C LEU A 71 21.38 8.56 -21.33
N GLN A 72 22.00 8.85 -20.18
CA GLN A 72 22.46 10.20 -19.85
C GLN A 72 23.78 10.46 -20.59
N GLY A 73 23.71 10.91 -21.84
CA GLY A 73 24.77 11.76 -22.39
C GLY A 73 25.00 12.98 -21.46
N PRO A 74 25.81 14.00 -21.81
CA PRO A 74 25.79 15.26 -21.08
C PRO A 74 24.41 15.89 -21.20
N ALA A 75 23.49 15.44 -20.36
CA ALA A 75 22.31 16.15 -19.99
C ALA A 75 22.90 17.36 -19.28
N ALA A 76 23.03 18.45 -20.04
CA ALA A 76 22.66 19.74 -19.51
C ALA A 76 21.41 19.46 -18.66
N GLN A 77 21.59 19.36 -17.34
CA GLN A 77 20.48 19.54 -16.44
C GLN A 77 19.78 20.77 -17.00
N PRO A 78 18.47 20.73 -17.33
CA PRO A 78 17.80 21.96 -17.68
C PRO A 78 18.08 22.86 -16.48
N SER A 79 18.92 23.88 -16.70
CA SER A 79 19.29 24.83 -15.66
C SER A 79 17.95 25.31 -15.16
N GLN A 80 17.54 24.83 -13.97
CA GLN A 80 16.29 25.26 -13.38
C GLN A 80 16.40 26.77 -13.41
N PRO A 81 15.56 27.49 -14.19
CA PRO A 81 15.70 28.93 -14.25
C PRO A 81 15.62 29.39 -12.80
N SER A 82 16.64 30.12 -12.35
CA SER A 82 16.76 30.52 -10.94
C SER A 82 15.40 31.03 -10.50
N ARG A 83 14.73 30.31 -9.58
CA ARG A 83 13.37 30.64 -9.19
C ARG A 83 13.41 32.06 -8.65
N HIS A 84 12.78 32.99 -9.37
CA HIS A 84 12.71 34.37 -8.93
C HIS A 84 11.99 34.39 -7.58
N PRO A 85 12.47 35.17 -6.59
CA PRO A 85 11.82 35.25 -5.29
C PRO A 85 10.37 35.71 -5.50
N VAL A 86 9.43 34.84 -5.14
CA VAL A 86 8.00 35.13 -5.24
C VAL A 86 7.65 36.21 -4.21
N ARG A 87 7.06 37.31 -4.68
CA ARG A 87 6.47 38.30 -3.76
C ARG A 87 5.17 37.70 -3.23
N PRO A 88 4.95 37.63 -1.90
CA PRO A 88 3.64 37.22 -1.40
C PRO A 88 2.61 38.25 -1.85
N PHE A 89 1.57 37.80 -2.56
CA PHE A 89 0.39 38.60 -2.84
C PHE A 89 -0.71 38.17 -1.86
N ILE A 90 -1.44 39.13 -1.33
CA ILE A 90 -2.60 38.86 -0.50
C ILE A 90 -3.76 38.56 -1.44
N LEU A 91 -4.31 37.36 -1.37
CA LEU A 91 -5.56 37.03 -2.04
C LEU A 91 -6.69 37.78 -1.29
N THR A 92 -7.01 39.00 -1.72
CA THR A 92 -8.20 39.71 -1.24
C THR A 92 -9.41 38.89 -1.62
N ARG A 93 -9.92 38.09 -0.67
CA ARG A 93 -11.14 37.30 -0.87
C ARG A 93 -12.28 38.26 -1.17
N ASP A 94 -12.87 38.08 -2.33
CA ASP A 94 -14.05 38.81 -2.74
C ASP A 94 -15.18 38.59 -1.72
N ALA A 95 -15.97 39.63 -1.44
CA ALA A 95 -16.94 39.61 -0.35
C ALA A 95 -17.95 38.44 -0.47
N ALA A 96 -18.25 38.02 -1.71
CA ALA A 96 -19.09 36.86 -2.01
C ALA A 96 -18.46 35.52 -1.58
N GLN A 97 -17.15 35.33 -1.75
CA GLN A 97 -16.45 34.11 -1.34
C GLN A 97 -16.28 34.03 0.18
N ALA A 98 -16.04 35.18 0.85
CA ALA A 98 -15.99 35.25 2.30
C ALA A 98 -17.34 34.92 2.96
N LYS A 99 -18.46 35.17 2.26
CA LYS A 99 -19.82 34.87 2.74
C LYS A 99 -20.17 33.37 2.67
N VAL A 100 -19.49 32.59 1.83
CA VAL A 100 -19.73 31.14 1.67
C VAL A 100 -18.69 30.32 2.43
N PHE A 101 -17.43 30.76 2.43
CA PHE A 101 -16.29 30.01 2.99
C PHE A 101 -15.60 30.70 4.18
N GLY A 102 -16.13 31.83 4.66
CA GLY A 102 -15.71 32.48 5.91
C GLY A 102 -16.70 32.24 7.05
N ALA A 103 -16.51 32.90 8.19
CA ALA A 103 -17.42 32.85 9.34
C ALA A 103 -18.72 33.67 9.10
N GLY A 104 -19.35 33.50 7.94
CA GLY A 104 -20.56 34.20 7.52
C GLY A 104 -21.64 33.22 7.05
N TYR A 105 -22.90 33.55 7.34
CA TYR A 105 -24.06 32.69 7.70
C TYR A 105 -24.05 32.27 9.18
N PRO A 106 -25.19 32.31 9.91
CA PRO A 106 -25.22 32.19 11.36
C PRO A 106 -24.63 30.84 11.75
N SER A 107 -23.38 30.83 12.20
CA SER A 107 -22.65 29.64 12.64
C SER A 107 -23.13 29.16 14.01
N LEU A 108 -24.07 29.88 14.61
CA LEU A 108 -24.77 29.54 15.83
C LEU A 108 -26.18 29.11 15.46
N ALA A 109 -26.55 27.89 15.83
CA ALA A 109 -27.93 27.43 15.72
C ALA A 109 -28.82 28.34 16.58
N THR A 110 -29.61 29.20 15.93
CA THR A 110 -30.56 30.11 16.60
C THR A 110 -31.81 29.40 17.11
N MET A 111 -32.01 28.13 16.72
CA MET A 111 -33.15 27.30 17.07
C MET A 111 -32.67 25.90 17.39
N THR A 112 -33.34 25.24 18.33
CA THR A 112 -33.10 23.82 18.61
C THR A 112 -33.71 22.95 17.51
N VAL A 113 -33.25 21.70 17.43
CA VAL A 113 -33.76 20.72 16.45
C VAL A 113 -35.27 20.54 16.57
N ASP A 114 -35.80 20.51 17.79
CA ASP A 114 -37.23 20.39 18.05
C ASP A 114 -38.01 21.59 17.50
N GLU A 115 -37.51 22.80 17.73
CA GLU A 115 -38.13 24.05 17.29
C GLU A 115 -38.17 24.15 15.75
N TRP A 116 -37.16 23.60 15.08
CA TRP A 116 -37.12 23.46 13.62
C TRP A 116 -38.15 22.44 13.10
N TYR A 117 -38.34 21.32 13.79
CA TYR A 117 -39.34 20.30 13.43
C TYR A 117 -40.76 20.86 13.54
N ASP A 118 -41.06 21.55 14.65
CA ASP A 118 -42.38 22.16 14.87
C ASP A 118 -42.70 23.21 13.80
N GLN A 119 -41.70 24.00 13.40
CA GLN A 119 -41.86 25.01 12.36
C GLN A 119 -42.13 24.38 10.98
N HIS A 120 -41.40 23.33 10.62
CA HIS A 120 -41.59 22.63 9.33
C HIS A 120 -42.85 21.78 9.30
N GLN A 121 -43.30 21.24 10.44
CA GLN A 121 -44.58 20.55 10.55
C GLN A 121 -45.76 21.52 10.34
N LYS A 122 -45.69 22.73 10.90
CA LYS A 122 -46.69 23.80 10.66
C LYS A 122 -46.72 24.26 9.20
N GLN A 123 -45.57 24.28 8.53
CA GLN A 123 -45.47 24.67 7.12
C GLN A 123 -45.79 23.51 6.15
N GLY A 124 -46.01 22.29 6.66
CA GLY A 124 -46.38 21.12 5.85
C GLY A 124 -45.28 20.62 4.91
N VAL A 125 -44.02 21.01 5.13
CA VAL A 125 -42.86 20.68 4.28
C VAL A 125 -42.04 19.53 4.86
N LEU A 126 -42.51 18.89 5.94
CA LEU A 126 -41.77 17.80 6.56
C LEU A 126 -41.80 16.58 5.63
N PRO A 127 -40.63 16.01 5.25
CA PRO A 127 -40.62 14.77 4.48
C PRO A 127 -41.35 13.69 5.28
N ASP A 128 -42.27 12.99 4.62
CA ASP A 128 -42.96 11.82 5.18
C ASP A 128 -41.88 10.94 5.81
N GLN A 129 -41.97 10.77 7.13
CA GLN A 129 -40.88 10.19 7.90
C GLN A 129 -40.70 8.76 7.40
N GLY A 130 -39.72 8.56 6.52
CA GLY A 130 -39.17 7.28 6.13
C GLY A 130 -38.39 6.70 7.30
N ILE A 131 -39.06 6.53 8.44
CA ILE A 131 -38.59 5.70 9.53
C ILE A 131 -38.69 4.28 8.96
N SER A 132 -37.56 3.71 8.52
CA SER A 132 -37.48 2.25 8.50
C SER A 132 -37.90 1.79 9.88
N GLN A 133 -38.98 1.00 9.94
CA GLN A 133 -39.37 0.32 11.17
C GLN A 133 -38.16 -0.45 11.70
N ARG A 134 -37.47 0.13 12.68
CA ARG A 134 -36.59 -0.62 13.55
C ARG A 134 -37.48 -1.46 14.44
N ALA A 135 -37.57 -2.76 14.13
CA ALA A 135 -38.07 -3.74 15.09
C ALA A 135 -37.17 -3.74 16.34
N PRO A 136 -37.73 -3.99 17.54
CA PRO A 136 -37.05 -3.73 18.79
C PRO A 136 -35.97 -4.77 19.12
N ALA A 137 -35.04 -4.32 19.97
CA ALA A 137 -33.80 -4.96 20.37
C ALA A 137 -33.90 -6.43 20.86
N GLY A 138 -32.90 -7.21 20.49
CA GLY A 138 -32.40 -8.38 21.23
C GLY A 138 -30.86 -8.41 21.11
N PRO A 139 -30.11 -8.70 22.19
CA PRO A 139 -28.66 -8.56 22.21
C PRO A 139 -28.01 -9.76 21.51
N LYS A 140 -26.94 -9.55 20.74
CA LYS A 140 -25.82 -10.49 20.54
C LYS A 140 -24.76 -9.95 19.57
N ASP A 141 -23.53 -9.95 20.08
CA ASP A 141 -22.31 -10.37 19.39
C ASP A 141 -21.77 -9.48 18.26
N GLN A 142 -21.08 -8.40 18.66
CA GLN A 142 -19.96 -7.85 17.89
C GLN A 142 -18.78 -8.83 17.92
N GLN A 143 -18.85 -9.94 17.17
CA GLN A 143 -17.73 -10.84 16.85
C GLN A 143 -18.25 -11.89 15.86
N LYS A 144 -17.67 -11.94 14.65
CA LYS A 144 -17.93 -12.88 13.52
C LYS A 144 -18.72 -12.32 12.33
N GLU A 145 -18.10 -11.44 11.55
CA GLU A 145 -18.46 -11.24 10.13
C GLU A 145 -17.22 -11.24 9.22
N GLN A 146 -16.29 -12.17 9.45
CA GLN A 146 -15.21 -12.48 8.50
C GLN A 146 -15.16 -13.97 8.11
N GLU A 147 -16.10 -14.79 8.56
CA GLU A 147 -15.98 -16.25 8.49
C GLU A 147 -17.15 -16.92 7.74
N ASN A 148 -17.61 -16.31 6.63
CA ASN A 148 -18.52 -16.95 5.67
C ASN A 148 -18.42 -16.30 4.27
N THR A 149 -17.20 -16.11 3.77
CA THR A 149 -17.01 -15.92 2.33
C THR A 149 -16.90 -17.32 1.73
N THR A 150 -17.90 -17.73 0.96
CA THR A 150 -17.99 -19.09 0.40
C THR A 150 -16.73 -19.38 -0.43
N GLU A 151 -16.23 -20.62 -0.47
CA GLU A 151 -15.06 -20.98 -1.29
C GLU A 151 -15.21 -20.54 -2.75
N GLU A 152 -16.44 -20.55 -3.27
CA GLU A 152 -16.81 -20.04 -4.58
C GLU A 152 -16.54 -18.54 -4.78
N GLU A 153 -16.80 -17.71 -3.76
CA GLU A 153 -16.53 -16.27 -3.81
C GLU A 153 -15.03 -15.98 -3.77
N GLN A 154 -14.26 -16.78 -3.02
CA GLN A 154 -12.81 -16.70 -3.01
C GLN A 154 -12.22 -17.10 -4.37
N GLN A 155 -12.74 -18.18 -4.98
CA GLN A 155 -12.34 -18.61 -6.31
C GLN A 155 -12.72 -17.59 -7.38
N ALA A 156 -13.92 -17.00 -7.31
CA ALA A 156 -14.36 -15.93 -8.20
C ALA A 156 -13.49 -14.68 -8.08
N ALA A 157 -13.07 -14.32 -6.86
CA ALA A 157 -12.14 -13.21 -6.64
C ALA A 157 -10.77 -13.47 -7.28
N VAL A 158 -10.26 -14.71 -7.18
CA VAL A 158 -8.99 -15.11 -7.80
C VAL A 158 -9.10 -15.11 -9.34
N LEU A 159 -10.19 -15.61 -9.90
CA LEU A 159 -10.43 -15.59 -11.36
C LEU A 159 -10.51 -14.17 -11.89
N LYS A 160 -11.29 -13.31 -11.22
CA LYS A 160 -11.42 -11.89 -11.57
C LYS A 160 -10.08 -11.15 -11.48
N ALA A 161 -9.24 -11.47 -10.49
CA ALA A 161 -7.91 -10.88 -10.38
C ALA A 161 -6.99 -11.29 -11.54
N ARG A 162 -7.07 -12.54 -12.01
CA ARG A 162 -6.32 -13.03 -13.18
C ARG A 162 -6.81 -12.36 -14.48
N GLU A 163 -8.11 -12.29 -14.69
CA GLU A 163 -8.71 -11.58 -15.84
C GLU A 163 -8.31 -10.10 -15.87
N TRP A 164 -8.17 -9.47 -14.71
CA TRP A 164 -7.74 -8.08 -14.61
C TRP A 164 -6.26 -7.89 -14.97
N ASP A 165 -5.42 -8.88 -14.70
CA ASP A 165 -3.99 -8.87 -15.07
C ASP A 165 -3.83 -9.08 -16.58
N ASP A 166 -4.51 -10.10 -17.14
CA ASP A 166 -4.54 -10.37 -18.59
C ASP A 166 -4.99 -9.13 -19.38
N TRP A 167 -6.04 -8.43 -18.91
CA TRP A 167 -6.52 -7.21 -19.54
C TRP A 167 -5.48 -6.09 -19.53
N LYS A 168 -4.72 -5.93 -18.44
CA LYS A 168 -3.66 -4.92 -18.38
C LYS A 168 -2.48 -5.24 -19.29
N ASP A 169 -2.16 -6.51 -19.48
CA ASP A 169 -1.09 -6.94 -20.38
C ASP A 169 -1.43 -6.63 -21.85
N VAL A 170 -2.71 -6.75 -22.24
CA VAL A 170 -3.17 -6.37 -23.58
C VAL A 170 -3.49 -4.86 -23.73
N HIS A 171 -3.52 -4.08 -22.64
CA HIS A 171 -3.75 -2.64 -22.66
C HIS A 171 -2.60 -1.85 -21.99
N PRO A 172 -1.49 -1.62 -22.72
CA PRO A 172 -0.36 -0.84 -22.22
C PRO A 172 -0.79 0.57 -21.81
N ARG A 173 -0.18 1.09 -20.72
CA ARG A 173 -0.37 2.47 -20.30
C ARG A 173 0.04 3.42 -21.44
N GLY A 174 -0.86 4.34 -21.81
CA GLY A 174 -0.64 5.25 -22.93
C GLY A 174 -1.21 4.78 -24.28
N TYR A 175 -2.04 3.71 -24.30
CA TYR A 175 -2.80 3.32 -25.49
C TYR A 175 -3.80 4.40 -25.98
N GLY A 176 -4.06 5.42 -25.15
CA GLY A 176 -4.85 6.62 -25.50
C GLY A 176 -4.07 7.92 -25.29
N ASN A 177 -4.40 8.91 -26.12
CA ASN A 177 -3.76 10.24 -26.24
C ASN A 177 -2.28 10.23 -26.66
N ARG A 178 -2.05 10.04 -27.97
CA ARG A 178 -0.73 10.16 -28.61
C ARG A 178 -0.54 11.48 -29.37
N LYS A 179 -1.52 12.39 -29.33
CA LYS A 179 -1.55 13.62 -30.15
C LYS A 179 -1.12 14.90 -29.42
N ASN A 180 -1.04 14.88 -28.10
CA ASN A 180 -0.48 15.99 -27.32
C ASN A 180 0.93 15.64 -26.84
N MET A 181 1.90 15.72 -27.75
CA MET A 181 3.32 15.60 -27.45
C MET A 181 4.03 16.87 -27.91
N GLY A 182 3.83 17.98 -27.18
CA GLY A 182 4.63 19.20 -27.31
C GLY A 182 4.33 20.06 -28.53
#